data_AF-A0A1Y1ZZW1-F1
#
_entry.id   AF-A0A1Y1ZZW1-F1
#
_cell.length_a   1.000
_cell.length_b   1.000
_cell.length_c   1.000
_cell.angle_alpha   90.00
_cell.angle_beta   90.00
_cell.angle_gamma   90.00
#
_symmetry.space_group_name_H-M   'P 1'
#
loop_
_entity.id
_entity.type
_entity.pdbx_description
1 polymer ?
#
loop_
_entity_poly.entity_id
_entity_poly.type
_entity_poly.pdbx_seq_one_letter_code
_entity_poly.pdbx_strand_id
1 'polypeptide(L)'
;MREKMRSVLRIASYCGHSNICIGAFGVGPIFRNPVGEVAKMWRKLLFEDEEFRGVFTDVVFAIESNPGGSTAKDGLSDLEVFKEEFDPSVIFPTRYR
;
A
#
# COMPACT_ATOMS: atom_id res chain seq x y z
N MET A 1 -12.48 -4.00 4.47
CA MET A 1 -11.38 -3.99 3.48
C MET A 1 -10.08 -4.46 4.12
N ARG A 2 -9.65 -3.82 5.21
CA ARG A 2 -8.44 -4.19 5.97
C ARG A 2 -8.28 -5.68 6.28
N GLU A 3 -9.32 -6.36 6.76
CA GLU A 3 -9.24 -7.81 7.04
C GLU A 3 -8.97 -8.66 5.78
N LYS A 4 -9.47 -8.23 4.61
CA LYS A 4 -9.15 -8.89 3.34
C LYS A 4 -7.66 -8.71 3.00
N MET A 5 -7.12 -7.51 3.20
CA MET A 5 -5.70 -7.22 2.99
C MET A 5 -4.82 -8.03 3.96
N ARG A 6 -5.21 -8.09 5.24
CA ARG A 6 -4.56 -8.95 6.25
C ARG A 6 -4.55 -10.41 5.81
N SER A 7 -5.68 -10.92 5.31
CA SER A 7 -5.79 -12.30 4.82
C SER A 7 -4.86 -12.55 3.63
N VAL A 8 -4.73 -11.60 2.71
CA VAL A 8 -3.78 -11.69 1.57
C VAL A 8 -2.34 -11.83 2.09
N LEU A 9 -1.93 -11.01 3.05
CA LEU A 9 -0.57 -11.11 3.64
C LEU A 9 -0.36 -12.42 4.40
N ARG A 10 -1.36 -12.89 5.16
CA ARG A 10 -1.30 -14.21 5.84
C ARG A 10 -1.09 -15.34 4.84
N ILE A 11 -1.83 -15.33 3.73
CA ILE A 11 -1.70 -16.36 2.69
C ILE A 11 -0.30 -16.30 2.07
N ALA A 12 0.18 -15.11 1.71
CA ALA A 12 1.51 -14.95 1.13
C ALA A 12 2.62 -15.45 2.07
N SER A 13 2.55 -15.08 3.35
CA SER A 13 3.48 -15.53 4.40
C SER A 13 3.39 -17.05 4.63
N TYR A 14 2.17 -17.59 4.72
CA TYR A 14 1.94 -19.02 4.88
C TYR A 14 2.52 -19.85 3.72
N CYS A 15 2.44 -19.34 2.49
CA CYS A 15 3.05 -19.95 1.31
C CYS A 15 4.57 -19.74 1.20
N GLY A 16 5.20 -19.04 2.15
CA GLY A 16 6.64 -18.80 2.17
C GLY A 16 7.12 -17.75 1.17
N HIS A 17 6.23 -16.86 0.69
CA HIS A 17 6.63 -15.76 -0.18
C HIS A 17 7.21 -14.61 0.64
N SER A 18 8.51 -14.36 0.48
CA SER A 18 9.18 -13.18 1.07
C SER A 18 9.03 -11.92 0.22
N ASN A 19 8.74 -12.08 -1.09
CA ASN A 19 8.69 -11.00 -2.06
C ASN A 19 7.30 -10.94 -2.67
N ILE A 20 6.63 -9.79 -2.58
CA ILE A 20 5.25 -9.62 -3.05
C ILE A 20 5.10 -8.40 -3.95
N CYS A 21 4.25 -8.54 -4.97
CA CYS A 21 3.85 -7.45 -5.86
C CYS A 21 2.34 -7.23 -5.71
N ILE A 22 1.95 -6.01 -5.36
CA ILE A 22 0.58 -5.63 -5.03
C ILE A 22 0.12 -4.53 -5.98
N GLY A 23 -1.05 -4.70 -6.61
CA GLY A 23 -1.66 -3.65 -7.42
C GLY A 23 -2.42 -2.61 -6.59
N ALA A 24 -3.02 -1.62 -7.26
CA ALA A 24 -3.89 -0.63 -6.64
C ALA A 24 -5.23 -1.25 -6.18
N PHE A 25 -5.21 -1.92 -5.01
CA PHE A 25 -6.27 -2.83 -4.55
C PHE A 25 -7.66 -2.19 -4.48
N GLY A 26 -8.48 -2.47 -5.50
CA GLY A 26 -9.84 -1.93 -5.66
C GLY A 26 -9.87 -0.41 -5.87
N VAL A 27 -8.74 0.19 -6.23
CA VAL A 27 -8.68 1.57 -6.73
C VAL A 27 -9.07 1.56 -8.22
N GLY A 28 -9.57 2.68 -8.72
CA GLY A 28 -10.00 2.84 -10.11
C GLY A 28 -11.53 2.82 -10.30
N PRO A 29 -12.00 2.81 -11.55
CA PRO A 29 -13.37 3.22 -11.90
C PRO A 29 -14.47 2.25 -11.43
N ILE A 30 -14.11 0.98 -11.20
CA ILE A 30 -15.06 -0.09 -10.87
C ILE A 30 -15.40 -0.07 -9.38
N PHE A 31 -14.38 -0.25 -8.53
CA PHE A 31 -14.58 -0.36 -7.08
C PHE A 31 -14.47 1.00 -6.37
N ARG A 32 -13.77 1.96 -6.96
CA ARG A 32 -13.67 3.35 -6.49
C ARG A 32 -13.24 3.47 -5.03
N ASN A 33 -12.36 2.58 -4.57
CA ASN A 33 -11.81 2.71 -3.23
C ASN A 33 -10.96 3.98 -3.15
N PRO A 34 -11.05 4.75 -2.04
CA PRO A 34 -10.22 5.92 -1.85
C PRO A 34 -8.75 5.51 -1.72
N VAL A 35 -7.92 5.93 -2.68
CA VAL A 35 -6.52 5.51 -2.80
C VAL A 35 -5.68 5.79 -1.55
N GLY A 36 -5.86 6.96 -0.91
CA GLY A 36 -5.14 7.31 0.31
C GLY A 36 -5.44 6.38 1.49
N GLU A 37 -6.70 5.97 1.66
CA GLU A 37 -7.06 5.01 2.71
C GLU A 37 -6.51 3.61 2.41
N VAL A 38 -6.49 3.20 1.14
CA VAL A 38 -5.89 1.93 0.72
C VAL A 38 -4.39 1.92 1.00
N ALA A 39 -3.67 2.96 0.60
CA ALA A 39 -2.23 3.11 0.84
C ALA A 39 -1.92 3.09 2.34
N LYS A 40 -2.66 3.88 3.13
CA LYS A 40 -2.51 3.93 4.59
C LYS A 40 -2.78 2.59 5.26
N MET A 41 -3.81 1.85 4.83
CA MET A 41 -4.08 0.51 5.36
C MET A 41 -2.93 -0.46 5.07
N TRP A 42 -2.34 -0.42 3.87
CA TRP A 42 -1.16 -1.22 3.54
C TRP A 42 0.04 -0.86 4.40
N ARG A 43 0.36 0.43 4.52
CA ARG A 43 1.49 0.90 5.35
C ARG A 43 1.33 0.44 6.80
N LYS A 44 0.13 0.60 7.37
CA LYS A 44 -0.15 0.14 8.73
C LYS A 44 0.06 -1.36 8.89
N LEU A 45 -0.40 -2.17 7.93
CA LEU A 45 -0.19 -3.62 7.99
C LEU A 45 1.30 -3.98 7.89
N LEU A 46 2.06 -3.34 7.01
CA LEU A 46 3.46 -3.69 6.74
C LEU A 46 4.45 -3.16 7.80
N PHE A 47 4.15 -2.02 8.43
CA PHE A 47 5.10 -1.33 9.31
C PHE A 47 4.61 -1.18 10.76
N GLU A 48 3.30 -1.20 11.03
CA GLU A 48 2.74 -1.01 12.38
C GLU A 48 2.13 -2.29 12.98
N ASP A 49 1.69 -3.24 12.15
CA ASP A 49 1.12 -4.51 12.61
C ASP A 49 2.24 -5.54 12.84
N GLU A 50 2.42 -5.94 14.10
CA GLU A 50 3.47 -6.88 14.53
C GLU A 50 3.37 -8.24 13.81
N GLU A 51 2.21 -8.59 13.26
CA GLU A 51 2.03 -9.82 12.49
C GLU A 51 2.84 -9.85 11.18
N PHE A 52 3.04 -8.71 10.52
CA PHE A 52 3.71 -8.65 9.21
C PHE A 52 4.99 -7.82 9.19
N ARG A 53 5.26 -7.08 10.26
CA ARG A 53 6.47 -6.27 10.38
C ARG A 53 7.72 -7.14 10.22
N GLY A 54 8.45 -6.91 9.14
CA GLY A 54 9.68 -7.65 8.80
C GLY A 54 9.47 -9.06 8.23
N VAL A 55 8.23 -9.46 7.92
CA VAL A 55 7.93 -10.76 7.31
C VAL A 55 8.34 -10.81 5.83
N PHE A 56 8.12 -9.71 5.10
CA PHE A 56 8.46 -9.59 3.69
C PHE A 56 9.78 -8.86 3.53
N THR A 57 10.65 -9.36 2.66
CA THR A 57 11.92 -8.73 2.29
C THR A 57 11.69 -7.61 1.28
N ASP A 58 10.88 -7.87 0.27
CA ASP A 58 10.59 -6.94 -0.81
C ASP A 58 9.07 -6.82 -1.03
N VAL A 59 8.56 -5.59 -1.01
CA VAL A 59 7.16 -5.27 -1.30
C VAL A 59 7.11 -4.22 -2.40
N VAL A 60 6.53 -4.58 -3.55
CA VAL A 60 6.39 -3.69 -4.70
C VAL A 60 4.91 -3.33 -4.88
N PHE A 61 4.60 -2.04 -4.96
CA PHE A 61 3.29 -1.56 -5.42
C PHE A 61 3.33 -1.27 -6.91
N ALA A 62 2.79 -2.17 -7.73
CA ALA A 62 2.72 -2.01 -9.19
C ALA A 62 1.46 -1.22 -9.57
N ILE A 63 1.62 0.11 -9.71
CA ILE A 63 0.54 1.05 -9.98
C ILE A 63 0.82 1.73 -11.32
N GLU A 64 -0.17 1.69 -12.21
CA GLU A 64 -0.11 2.38 -13.50
C GLU A 64 -0.22 3.90 -13.29
N SER A 65 0.69 4.66 -13.90
CA SER A 65 0.75 6.12 -13.73
C SER A 65 -0.34 6.87 -14.49
N ASN A 66 -0.92 6.26 -15.53
CA ASN A 66 -1.94 6.90 -16.36
C ASN A 66 -3.08 5.93 -16.72
N PRO A 67 -3.94 5.57 -15.75
CA PRO A 67 -5.10 4.75 -16.01
C PRO A 67 -6.21 5.61 -16.61
N GLY A 68 -6.03 6.09 -17.86
CA GLY A 68 -7.08 6.62 -18.75
C GLY A 68 -8.28 7.38 -18.14
N GLY A 69 -8.09 8.26 -17.14
CA GLY A 69 -9.14 9.14 -16.64
C GLY A 69 -9.51 9.10 -15.15
N SER A 70 -8.64 8.62 -14.26
CA SER A 70 -8.89 8.73 -12.79
C SER A 70 -7.80 9.57 -12.12
N THR A 71 -7.85 10.88 -12.27
CA THR A 71 -7.19 11.80 -11.32
C THR A 71 -7.90 11.67 -9.98
N ALA A 72 -7.14 11.47 -8.89
CA ALA A 72 -7.72 11.55 -7.56
C ALA A 72 -8.34 12.95 -7.36
N LYS A 73 -9.26 13.10 -6.39
CA LYS A 73 -9.98 14.36 -6.14
C LYS A 73 -9.08 15.59 -5.92
N ASP A 74 -7.80 15.39 -5.61
CA ASP A 74 -6.78 16.44 -5.40
C ASP A 74 -5.77 16.60 -6.56
N GLY A 75 -6.00 15.96 -7.72
CA GLY A 75 -5.14 16.09 -8.90
C GLY A 75 -3.88 15.23 -8.89
N LEU A 76 -3.56 14.58 -7.77
CA LEU A 76 -2.50 13.58 -7.68
C LEU A 76 -2.95 12.26 -8.33
N SER A 77 -2.01 11.59 -9.00
CA SER A 77 -2.16 10.22 -9.49
C SER A 77 -2.15 9.22 -8.33
N ASP A 78 -2.76 8.05 -8.53
CA ASP A 78 -2.74 6.97 -7.53
C ASP A 78 -1.30 6.58 -7.14
N LEU A 79 -0.39 6.63 -8.12
CA LEU A 79 1.04 6.38 -7.90
C LEU A 79 1.66 7.43 -6.97
N GLU A 80 1.35 8.71 -7.14
CA GLU A 80 1.86 9.79 -6.28
C GLU A 80 1.36 9.64 -4.85
N VAL A 81 0.09 9.29 -4.65
CA VAL A 81 -0.45 9.04 -3.31
C VAL A 81 0.30 7.89 -2.61
N PHE A 82 0.57 6.80 -3.33
CA PHE A 82 1.37 5.71 -2.76
C PHE A 82 2.82 6.12 -2.51
N LYS A 83 3.42 6.96 -3.37
CA LYS A 83 4.78 7.49 -3.13
C LYS A 83 4.84 8.34 -1.87
N GLU A 84 3.89 9.24 -1.66
CA GLU A 84 3.83 10.09 -0.47
C GLU A 84 3.60 9.26 0.80
N GLU A 85 2.64 8.33 0.79
CA GLU A 85 2.32 7.53 1.96
C GLU A 85 3.49 6.60 2.36
N PHE A 86 4.24 6.08 1.39
CA PHE A 86 5.40 5.21 1.62
C PHE A 86 6.74 5.94 1.59
N ASP A 87 6.74 7.28 1.63
CA ASP A 87 7.99 8.04 1.74
C ASP A 87 8.70 7.67 3.06
N PRO A 88 10.02 7.41 3.05
CA PRO A 88 10.74 7.01 4.26
C PRO A 88 10.61 8.01 5.41
N SER A 89 10.44 9.30 5.14
CA SER A 89 10.25 10.33 6.18
C SER A 89 8.90 10.21 6.89
N VAL A 90 7.88 9.67 6.20
CA VAL A 90 6.56 9.38 6.76
C VAL A 90 6.59 8.12 7.61
N ILE A 91 7.29 7.08 7.16
CA ILE A 91 7.39 5.80 7.85
C ILE A 91 8.31 5.91 9.07
N PHE A 92 9.45 6.58 8.93
CA PHE A 92 10.50 6.69 9.93
C PHE A 92 10.80 8.17 10.25
N PRO A 93 9.88 8.87 10.94
CA PRO A 93 10.04 10.30 11.19
C PRO A 93 11.27 10.56 12.07
N THR A 94 12.23 11.31 11.53
CA THR A 94 13.41 11.74 12.28
C THR A 94 13.01 12.78 13.33
N ARG A 95 13.17 12.44 14.62
CA ARG A 95 13.04 13.41 15.71
C ARG A 95 14.44 13.82 16.15
N TYR A 96 14.87 15.02 15.77
CA TYR A 96 16.02 15.66 16.41
C TYR A 96 15.58 16.11 17.81
N ARG A 97 16.27 15.62 18.83
CA ARG A 97 16.14 16.07 20.22
C ARG A 97 17.24 17.07 20.54
#